data_AF-A0A7S1EQJ2-F1
#
_entry.id   AF-A0A7S1EQJ2-F1
#
_cell.length_a   1.000
_cell.length_b   1.000
_cell.length_c   1.000
_cell.angle_alpha   90.00
_cell.angle_beta   90.00
_cell.angle_gamma   90.00
#
_symmetry.space_group_name_H-M   'P 1'
#
loop_
_entity.id
_entity.type
_entity.pdbx_description
1 polymer ?
#
loop_
_entity_poly.entity_id
_entity_poly.type
_entity_poly.pdbx_seq_one_letter_code
_entity_poly.pdbx_strand_id
1 'polypeptide(L)'
;ILTLLQLYFSMSDFFRSRLESSSSNTFIEISINLRSLVNMDLLSKSDPFIILYYRNPTNSTPPEQFPLQPNPSLSIDGDWNPYEITETIWDNLNPDFVHKFIFPWSTPSLLSDIELRLKVLDRDSEDASLNKHDFIGQSDFKLSEIISSPNNHLMLPLLNEKGKTKGGLLHGNKSLGTVHLFAEILEIPQDTSTQHGFNIEFGFKSNCTLPQKRAFFYTISRMTLDSNFYTRVFRSGVLFVK
;
A
#
# COMPACT_ATOMS: atom_id res chain seq x y z
N ILE A 1 26.60 0.95 29.21
CA ILE A 1 26.53 -0.13 28.20
C ILE A 1 25.76 0.45 27.02
N LEU A 2 26.44 0.76 25.91
CA LEU A 2 25.75 1.10 24.66
C LEU A 2 25.46 -0.23 23.96
N THR A 3 24.18 -0.62 23.92
CA THR A 3 23.74 -1.69 23.04
C THR A 3 23.55 -1.07 21.66
N LEU A 4 24.49 -1.33 20.74
CA LEU A 4 24.42 -0.84 19.37
C LEU A 4 23.65 -1.86 18.52
N LEU A 5 22.55 -1.41 17.93
CA LEU A 5 21.85 -2.16 16.90
C LEU A 5 22.24 -1.56 15.54
N GLN A 6 23.03 -2.31 14.78
CA GLN A 6 23.42 -1.94 13.43
C GLN A 6 22.49 -2.64 12.43
N LEU A 7 21.84 -1.85 11.57
CA LEU A 7 20.93 -2.36 10.55
C LEU A 7 21.45 -1.96 9.17
N TYR A 8 21.62 -2.96 8.31
CA TYR A 8 22.00 -2.80 6.92
C TYR A 8 20.74 -2.78 6.06
N PHE A 9 20.60 -1.76 5.22
CA PHE A 9 19.51 -1.70 4.24
C PHE A 9 20.09 -1.41 2.85
N SER A 10 19.88 -2.35 1.93
CA SER A 10 20.10 -2.14 0.50
C SER A 10 18.79 -1.60 -0.08
N MET A 11 18.76 -0.30 -0.40
CA MET A 11 17.61 0.31 -1.11
C MET A 11 17.36 -0.40 -2.44
N SER A 12 18.44 -0.90 -3.05
CA SER A 12 18.42 -1.65 -4.30
C SER A 12 17.58 -2.92 -4.25
N ASP A 13 17.54 -3.66 -3.14
CA ASP A 13 16.96 -5.02 -3.13
C ASP A 13 15.42 -5.03 -3.16
N PHE A 14 14.79 -4.00 -2.57
CA PHE A 14 13.34 -3.85 -2.57
C PHE A 14 12.78 -3.50 -3.96
N PHE A 15 13.49 -2.61 -4.68
CA PHE A 15 13.09 -2.20 -6.03
C PHE A 15 13.50 -3.24 -7.08
N ARG A 16 14.72 -3.80 -7.02
CA ARG A 16 15.27 -4.65 -8.10
C ARG A 16 14.46 -5.91 -8.38
N SER A 17 14.06 -6.66 -7.36
CA SER A 17 13.40 -7.95 -7.57
C SER A 17 12.05 -7.87 -8.32
N ARG A 18 11.29 -6.77 -8.17
CA ARG A 18 10.01 -6.56 -8.88
C ARG A 18 10.17 -5.99 -10.29
N LEU A 19 11.34 -5.43 -10.60
CA LEU A 19 11.55 -4.59 -11.79
C LEU A 19 12.35 -5.32 -12.88
N GLU A 20 13.12 -6.37 -12.51
CA GLU A 20 13.93 -7.20 -13.42
C GLU A 20 13.13 -7.97 -14.49
N SER A 21 11.82 -8.16 -14.31
CA SER A 21 10.97 -8.88 -15.27
C SER A 21 10.32 -8.00 -16.35
N SER A 22 10.51 -6.67 -16.30
CA SER A 22 9.88 -5.74 -17.24
C SER A 22 10.85 -5.27 -18.32
N SER A 23 10.39 -5.18 -19.55
CA SER A 23 11.12 -4.52 -20.65
C SER A 23 11.07 -2.99 -20.59
N SER A 24 10.37 -2.42 -19.59
CA SER A 24 10.26 -0.98 -19.38
C SER A 24 11.38 -0.47 -18.48
N ASN A 25 11.90 0.71 -18.79
CA ASN A 25 12.75 1.46 -17.86
C ASN A 25 11.97 2.47 -17.02
N THR A 26 10.67 2.64 -17.30
CA THR A 26 9.81 3.62 -16.62
C THR A 26 8.65 2.90 -15.94
N PHE A 27 8.33 3.30 -14.72
CA PHE A 27 7.30 2.70 -13.89
C PHE A 27 6.49 3.78 -13.19
N ILE A 28 5.25 3.48 -12.85
CA ILE A 28 4.47 4.26 -11.89
C ILE A 28 4.45 3.51 -10.58
N GLU A 29 4.91 4.17 -9.54
CA GLU A 29 4.74 3.73 -8.17
C GLU A 29 3.52 4.41 -7.56
N ILE A 30 2.59 3.63 -7.00
CA ILE A 30 1.45 4.14 -6.24
C ILE A 30 1.64 3.83 -4.76
N SER A 31 1.61 4.87 -3.95
CA SER A 31 1.58 4.82 -2.49
C SER A 31 0.18 5.05 -1.97
N ILE A 32 -0.22 4.34 -0.92
CA ILE A 32 -1.57 4.42 -0.37
C ILE A 32 -1.53 4.69 1.13
N ASN A 33 -2.36 5.65 1.55
CA ASN A 33 -2.67 5.90 2.94
C ASN A 33 -4.19 5.91 3.12
N LEU A 34 -4.68 5.50 4.30
CA LEU A 34 -6.09 5.66 4.66
C LEU A 34 -6.23 6.63 5.83
N ARG A 35 -7.33 7.35 5.87
CA ARG A 35 -7.65 8.32 6.93
C ARG A 35 -9.09 8.17 7.38
N SER A 36 -9.29 8.35 8.69
CA SER A 36 -10.62 8.38 9.31
C SER A 36 -11.47 7.14 8.97
N LEU A 37 -10.85 5.95 9.01
CA LEU A 37 -11.59 4.70 8.81
C LEU A 37 -12.67 4.53 9.88
N VAL A 38 -13.81 3.96 9.48
CA VAL A 38 -14.77 3.43 10.44
C VAL A 38 -14.12 2.31 11.25
N ASN A 39 -14.44 2.24 12.54
CA ASN A 39 -13.98 1.16 13.39
C ASN A 39 -14.95 -0.02 13.29
N MET A 40 -14.46 -1.20 12.92
CA MET A 40 -15.26 -2.43 12.87
C MET A 40 -15.15 -3.24 14.18
N ASP A 41 -14.12 -2.98 14.99
CA ASP A 41 -13.87 -3.70 16.24
C ASP A 41 -14.61 -3.10 17.45
N LEU A 42 -14.96 -3.98 18.41
CA LEU A 42 -15.64 -3.58 19.66
C LEU A 42 -14.68 -3.14 20.77
N LEU A 43 -13.48 -3.74 20.86
CA LEU A 43 -12.54 -3.55 21.97
C LEU A 43 -11.17 -3.00 21.53
N SER A 44 -10.95 -2.86 20.23
CA SER A 44 -9.75 -2.33 19.56
C SER A 44 -10.18 -1.38 18.43
N LYS A 45 -9.20 -0.81 17.72
CA LYS A 45 -9.42 -0.27 16.39
C LYS A 45 -9.18 -1.37 15.35
N SER A 46 -9.78 -1.19 14.19
CA SER A 46 -9.51 -2.01 13.01
C SER A 46 -8.02 -2.16 12.66
N ASP A 47 -7.73 -3.30 12.05
CA ASP A 47 -6.49 -3.82 11.52
C ASP A 47 -6.51 -3.83 9.97
N PRO A 48 -6.54 -2.66 9.32
CA PRO A 48 -6.77 -2.57 7.88
C PRO A 48 -5.66 -3.18 7.03
N PHE A 49 -6.08 -3.85 5.96
CA PHE A 49 -5.25 -4.16 4.80
C PHE A 49 -6.03 -3.90 3.51
N ILE A 50 -5.29 -3.81 2.40
CA ILE A 50 -5.84 -3.44 1.10
C ILE A 50 -5.60 -4.54 0.09
N ILE A 51 -6.62 -4.84 -0.71
CA ILE A 51 -6.49 -5.61 -1.94
C ILE A 51 -6.75 -4.67 -3.11
N LEU A 52 -5.80 -4.61 -4.04
CA LEU A 52 -5.98 -3.91 -5.30
C LEU A 52 -6.42 -4.90 -6.36
N TYR A 53 -7.46 -4.54 -7.09
CA TYR A 53 -7.94 -5.25 -8.26
C TYR A 53 -7.81 -4.35 -9.49
N TYR A 54 -7.79 -4.98 -10.66
CA TYR A 54 -7.87 -4.31 -11.94
C TYR A 54 -8.91 -4.96 -12.83
N ARG A 55 -9.48 -4.18 -13.74
CA ARG A 55 -10.25 -4.69 -14.87
C ARG A 55 -9.82 -3.98 -16.14
N ASN A 56 -9.81 -4.72 -17.25
CA ASN A 56 -9.60 -4.12 -18.56
C ASN A 56 -10.98 -3.75 -19.13
N PRO A 57 -11.25 -2.47 -19.44
CA PRO A 57 -12.55 -2.07 -20.01
C PRO A 57 -12.75 -2.60 -21.43
N THR A 58 -11.67 -2.98 -22.11
CA THR A 58 -11.72 -3.67 -23.39
C THR A 58 -11.39 -5.14 -23.13
N ASN A 59 -12.05 -6.10 -23.79
CA ASN A 59 -11.70 -7.54 -23.70
C ASN A 59 -10.30 -7.87 -24.26
N SER A 60 -9.42 -6.87 -24.32
CA SER A 60 -8.01 -6.98 -24.67
C SER A 60 -7.28 -7.74 -23.57
N THR A 61 -6.33 -8.56 -23.99
CA THR A 61 -5.34 -9.16 -23.09
C THR A 61 -4.77 -8.06 -22.19
N PRO A 62 -4.68 -8.27 -20.87
CA PRO A 62 -3.93 -7.38 -19.99
C PRO A 62 -2.53 -7.15 -20.58
N PRO A 63 -1.88 -5.99 -20.32
CA PRO A 63 -0.50 -5.82 -20.71
C PRO A 63 0.29 -7.03 -20.18
N GLU A 64 1.16 -7.60 -21.03
CA GLU A 64 1.92 -8.85 -20.81
C GLU A 64 2.73 -8.88 -19.49
N GLN A 65 2.78 -7.75 -18.77
CA GLN A 65 3.54 -7.51 -17.55
C GLN A 65 2.67 -7.22 -16.31
N PHE A 66 1.34 -7.22 -16.41
CA PHE A 66 0.48 -7.36 -15.22
C PHE A 66 0.65 -8.78 -14.68
N PRO A 67 0.63 -9.01 -13.36
CA PRO A 67 1.04 -10.27 -12.76
C PRO A 67 0.38 -11.45 -13.48
N LEU A 68 1.19 -12.18 -14.24
CA LEU A 68 0.75 -13.27 -15.12
C LEU A 68 0.20 -14.47 -14.34
N GLN A 69 0.37 -14.45 -13.01
CA GLN A 69 -0.16 -15.45 -12.10
C GLN A 69 -0.89 -14.73 -10.96
N PRO A 70 -2.22 -14.85 -10.86
CA PRO A 70 -2.94 -14.33 -9.70
C PRO A 70 -2.38 -14.98 -8.44
N ASN A 71 -2.24 -14.21 -7.37
CA ASN A 71 -1.97 -14.77 -6.06
C ASN A 71 -3.06 -15.82 -5.79
N PRO A 72 -2.72 -17.12 -5.62
CA PRO A 72 -3.72 -18.19 -5.52
C PRO A 72 -4.62 -18.03 -4.29
N SER A 73 -4.21 -17.21 -3.33
CA SER A 73 -4.99 -16.86 -2.14
C SER A 73 -6.02 -15.74 -2.39
N LEU A 74 -5.99 -15.07 -3.54
CA LEU A 74 -6.93 -14.00 -3.90
C LEU A 74 -7.98 -14.52 -4.89
N SER A 75 -9.25 -14.41 -4.51
CA SER A 75 -10.38 -14.69 -5.38
C SER A 75 -10.70 -13.50 -6.29
N ILE A 76 -11.22 -13.77 -7.47
CA ILE A 76 -11.85 -12.75 -8.33
C ILE A 76 -13.04 -12.07 -7.62
N ASP A 77 -13.27 -10.78 -7.89
CA ASP A 77 -14.41 -10.01 -7.38
C ASP A 77 -15.33 -9.61 -8.54
N GLY A 78 -16.22 -10.52 -8.95
CA GLY A 78 -16.98 -10.34 -10.20
C GLY A 78 -16.05 -10.32 -11.41
N ASP A 79 -16.07 -9.24 -12.19
CA ASP A 79 -15.20 -9.05 -13.37
C ASP A 79 -13.84 -8.42 -13.02
N TRP A 80 -13.53 -8.27 -11.73
CA TRP A 80 -12.30 -7.67 -11.24
C TRP A 80 -11.26 -8.74 -10.93
N ASN A 81 -10.07 -8.58 -11.53
CA ASN A 81 -8.94 -9.48 -11.34
C ASN A 81 -8.06 -8.98 -10.19
N PRO A 82 -7.66 -9.85 -9.25
CA PRO A 82 -6.78 -9.44 -8.18
C PRO A 82 -5.40 -9.06 -8.73
N TYR A 83 -4.85 -7.95 -8.23
CA TYR A 83 -3.50 -7.49 -8.56
C TYR A 83 -2.53 -7.85 -7.44
N GLU A 84 -2.64 -7.19 -6.29
CA GLU A 84 -1.76 -7.38 -5.14
C GLU A 84 -2.50 -7.07 -3.82
N ILE A 85 -1.88 -7.46 -2.71
CA ILE A 85 -2.34 -7.21 -1.33
C ILE A 85 -1.25 -6.47 -0.56
N THR A 86 -1.63 -5.53 0.30
CA THR A 86 -0.70 -4.83 1.21
C THR A 86 -0.43 -5.64 2.47
N GLU A 87 0.50 -5.16 3.30
CA GLU A 87 0.57 -5.57 4.70
C GLU A 87 -0.71 -5.20 5.48
N THR A 88 -0.92 -5.85 6.63
CA THR A 88 -1.89 -5.43 7.64
C THR A 88 -1.26 -4.44 8.60
N ILE A 89 -1.95 -3.32 8.86
CA ILE A 89 -1.56 -2.36 9.89
C ILE A 89 -2.49 -2.50 11.09
N TRP A 90 -1.96 -3.03 12.18
CA TRP A 90 -2.73 -3.33 13.38
C TRP A 90 -3.12 -2.09 14.19
N ASP A 91 -4.33 -2.08 14.74
CA ASP A 91 -4.94 -1.10 15.67
C ASP A 91 -4.81 0.36 15.17
N ASN A 92 -5.20 0.61 13.92
CA ASN A 92 -4.99 1.93 13.29
C ASN A 92 -6.06 2.34 12.27
N LEU A 93 -6.80 3.41 12.58
CA LEU A 93 -7.79 4.02 11.68
C LEU A 93 -7.20 5.04 10.68
N ASN A 94 -5.90 5.29 10.74
CA ASN A 94 -5.15 6.19 9.85
C ASN A 94 -3.84 5.52 9.35
N PRO A 95 -3.92 4.34 8.72
CA PRO A 95 -2.74 3.60 8.29
C PRO A 95 -1.98 4.34 7.16
N ASP A 96 -0.64 4.26 7.18
CA ASP A 96 0.20 4.53 6.00
C ASP A 96 0.96 3.27 5.64
N PHE A 97 0.71 2.77 4.43
CA PHE A 97 1.26 1.52 3.95
C PHE A 97 2.66 1.73 3.36
N VAL A 98 3.56 0.82 3.71
CA VAL A 98 4.88 0.69 3.11
C VAL A 98 4.78 0.02 1.76
N HIS A 99 3.87 -0.94 1.57
CA HIS A 99 3.66 -1.55 0.25
C HIS A 99 3.35 -0.50 -0.82
N LYS A 100 3.90 -0.73 -2.00
CA LYS A 100 3.77 0.12 -3.18
C LYS A 100 3.29 -0.74 -4.34
N PHE A 101 2.30 -0.24 -5.07
CA PHE A 101 1.83 -0.89 -6.30
C PHE A 101 2.62 -0.32 -7.47
N ILE A 102 3.24 -1.17 -8.29
CA ILE A 102 4.20 -0.75 -9.32
C ILE A 102 3.69 -1.16 -10.70
N PHE A 103 3.43 -0.18 -11.56
CA PHE A 103 2.91 -0.40 -12.91
C PHE A 103 3.97 -0.08 -13.96
N PRO A 104 4.30 -0.98 -14.90
CA PRO A 104 5.25 -0.68 -15.97
C PRO A 104 4.68 0.32 -16.97
N TRP A 105 5.32 1.48 -17.13
CA TRP A 105 4.85 2.61 -17.96
C TRP A 105 5.03 2.42 -19.47
N SER A 106 5.62 1.32 -19.94
CA SER A 106 6.03 1.10 -21.34
C SER A 106 4.89 1.16 -22.38
N THR A 107 3.63 1.30 -21.97
CA THR A 107 2.53 1.58 -22.91
C THR A 107 1.50 2.55 -22.29
N PRO A 108 1.78 3.87 -22.31
CA PRO A 108 0.93 4.87 -21.66
C PRO A 108 -0.53 4.85 -22.14
N SER A 109 -0.75 4.55 -23.43
CA SER A 109 -2.08 4.45 -24.03
C SER A 109 -2.90 3.24 -23.59
N LEU A 110 -2.25 2.17 -23.08
CA LEU A 110 -2.95 0.99 -22.54
C LEU A 110 -3.18 1.10 -21.04
N LEU A 111 -2.34 1.86 -20.33
CA LEU A 111 -2.46 2.05 -18.89
C LEU A 111 -3.54 3.06 -18.49
N SER A 112 -3.81 4.07 -19.33
CA SER A 112 -4.75 5.14 -19.02
C SER A 112 -6.19 4.68 -18.82
N ASP A 113 -6.57 3.57 -19.46
CA ASP A 113 -7.90 2.97 -19.39
C ASP A 113 -8.02 1.88 -18.34
N ILE A 114 -6.93 1.50 -17.66
CA ILE A 114 -7.01 0.48 -16.61
C ILE A 114 -7.81 1.03 -15.45
N GLU A 115 -8.92 0.37 -15.19
CA GLU A 115 -9.76 0.63 -14.04
C GLU A 115 -9.23 -0.20 -12.88
N LEU A 116 -9.06 0.47 -11.75
CA LEU A 116 -8.55 -0.09 -10.50
C LEU A 116 -9.65 -0.03 -9.45
N ARG A 117 -9.74 -1.09 -8.66
CA ARG A 117 -10.60 -1.15 -7.48
C ARG A 117 -9.76 -1.43 -6.27
N LEU A 118 -9.86 -0.54 -5.29
CA LEU A 118 -9.26 -0.72 -3.99
C LEU A 118 -10.31 -1.20 -3.02
N LYS A 119 -10.05 -2.35 -2.38
CA LYS A 119 -10.91 -2.93 -1.34
C LYS A 119 -10.18 -2.94 -0.01
N VAL A 120 -10.75 -2.30 1.01
CA VAL A 120 -10.24 -2.28 2.38
C VAL A 120 -11.00 -3.29 3.21
N LEU A 121 -10.25 -4.15 3.90
CA LEU A 121 -10.80 -5.13 4.83
C LEU A 121 -10.10 -5.02 6.19
N ASP A 122 -10.81 -5.45 7.23
CA ASP A 122 -10.34 -5.60 8.59
C ASP A 122 -9.83 -7.02 8.85
N ARG A 123 -8.68 -7.16 9.51
CA ARG A 123 -8.04 -8.47 9.71
C ARG A 123 -8.54 -9.14 10.99
N ASP A 124 -9.57 -9.97 10.88
CA ASP A 124 -10.10 -10.72 12.04
C ASP A 124 -9.42 -12.08 12.31
N SER A 125 -8.58 -12.56 11.38
CA SER A 125 -7.99 -13.90 11.45
C SER A 125 -6.60 -13.93 10.79
N GLU A 126 -5.75 -14.87 11.21
CA GLU A 126 -4.48 -15.15 10.53
C GLU A 126 -4.67 -15.91 9.20
N ASP A 127 -5.88 -16.41 8.92
CA ASP A 127 -6.21 -17.09 7.67
C ASP A 127 -6.19 -16.12 6.49
N ALA A 128 -5.66 -16.55 5.34
CA ALA A 128 -5.60 -15.74 4.12
C ALA A 128 -6.96 -15.60 3.41
N SER A 129 -7.97 -16.40 3.79
CA SER A 129 -9.26 -16.46 3.12
C SER A 129 -10.08 -15.19 3.33
N LEU A 130 -10.43 -14.51 2.23
CA LEU A 130 -11.09 -13.20 2.25
C LEU A 130 -12.46 -13.16 2.95
N ASN A 131 -13.14 -14.30 3.07
CA ASN A 131 -14.45 -14.42 3.72
C ASN A 131 -14.38 -14.37 5.26
N LYS A 132 -13.18 -14.42 5.84
CA LYS A 132 -12.93 -14.35 7.29
C LYS A 132 -12.56 -12.95 7.76
N HIS A 133 -12.69 -11.96 6.89
CA HIS A 133 -12.28 -10.58 7.15
C HIS A 133 -13.45 -9.64 6.89
N ASP A 134 -13.66 -8.69 7.78
CA ASP A 134 -14.76 -7.74 7.66
C ASP A 134 -14.47 -6.64 6.63
N PHE A 135 -15.44 -6.38 5.76
CA PHE A 135 -15.30 -5.35 4.74
C PHE A 135 -15.49 -3.96 5.33
N ILE A 136 -14.50 -3.08 5.13
CA ILE A 136 -14.53 -1.69 5.59
C ILE A 136 -15.09 -0.77 4.49
N GLY A 137 -14.61 -0.90 3.25
CA GLY A 137 -15.02 -0.02 2.16
C GLY A 137 -14.20 -0.19 0.89
N GLN A 138 -14.66 0.41 -0.21
CA GLN A 138 -13.96 0.37 -1.50
C GLN A 138 -14.01 1.70 -2.23
N SER A 139 -13.04 1.90 -3.13
CA SER A 139 -13.04 3.00 -4.11
C SER A 139 -12.57 2.48 -5.46
N ASP A 140 -13.26 2.91 -6.52
CA ASP A 140 -12.90 2.61 -7.90
C ASP A 140 -12.31 3.89 -8.52
N PHE A 141 -11.24 3.75 -9.31
CA PHE A 141 -10.56 4.87 -9.96
C PHE A 141 -9.80 4.40 -11.20
N LYS A 142 -9.37 5.34 -12.05
CA LYS A 142 -8.44 5.04 -13.14
C LYS A 142 -7.03 5.47 -12.78
N LEU A 143 -6.04 4.77 -13.31
CA LEU A 143 -4.64 5.16 -13.14
C LEU A 143 -4.37 6.58 -13.67
N SER A 144 -5.01 6.94 -14.78
CA SER A 144 -4.96 8.28 -15.38
C SER A 144 -5.51 9.39 -14.49
N GLU A 145 -6.49 9.09 -13.62
CA GLU A 145 -7.05 10.06 -12.67
C GLU A 145 -6.04 10.47 -11.60
N ILE A 146 -5.20 9.53 -11.14
CA ILE A 146 -4.15 9.85 -10.16
C ILE A 146 -3.06 10.71 -10.81
N ILE A 147 -2.59 10.32 -11.99
CA ILE A 147 -1.49 11.03 -12.68
C ILE A 147 -1.91 12.45 -13.08
N SER A 148 -3.19 12.65 -13.39
CA SER A 148 -3.74 13.95 -13.77
C SER A 148 -4.16 14.81 -12.57
N SER A 149 -4.09 14.26 -11.35
CA SER A 149 -4.47 14.99 -10.13
C SER A 149 -3.38 15.97 -9.71
N PRO A 150 -3.74 17.11 -9.08
CA PRO A 150 -2.76 18.05 -8.54
C PRO A 150 -1.76 17.34 -7.59
N ASN A 151 -0.47 17.60 -7.79
CA ASN A 151 0.62 16.97 -7.04
C ASN A 151 0.64 15.43 -7.13
N ASN A 152 0.05 14.84 -8.17
CA ASN A 152 -0.14 13.40 -8.33
C ASN A 152 -0.82 12.75 -7.10
N HIS A 153 -1.67 13.52 -6.41
CA HIS A 153 -2.37 13.11 -5.20
C HIS A 153 -3.88 13.06 -5.43
N LEU A 154 -4.43 11.84 -5.45
CA LEU A 154 -5.86 11.60 -5.57
C LEU A 154 -6.45 11.22 -4.20
N MET A 155 -7.55 11.87 -3.83
CA MET A 155 -8.31 11.59 -2.60
C MET A 155 -9.70 11.08 -2.98
N LEU A 156 -10.08 9.89 -2.48
CA LEU A 156 -11.38 9.29 -2.76
C LEU A 156 -12.06 8.83 -1.46
N PRO A 157 -13.39 8.91 -1.37
CA PRO A 157 -14.13 8.31 -0.26
C PRO A 157 -14.18 6.79 -0.42
N LEU A 158 -14.04 6.07 0.69
CA LEU A 158 -14.38 4.66 0.77
C LEU A 158 -15.90 4.53 0.88
N LEU A 159 -16.48 3.73 -0.01
CA LEU A 159 -17.91 3.50 -0.09
C LEU A 159 -18.22 2.04 0.22
N ASN A 160 -19.46 1.77 0.62
CA ASN A 160 -19.93 0.40 0.81
C ASN A 160 -20.05 -0.32 -0.56
N GLU A 161 -20.10 -1.66 -0.55
CA GLU A 161 -20.42 -2.42 -1.75
C GLU A 161 -21.82 -2.03 -2.26
N LYS A 162 -21.94 -1.72 -3.55
CA LYS A 162 -23.23 -1.43 -4.17
C LYS A 162 -24.15 -2.65 -4.00
N GLY A 163 -25.15 -2.53 -3.12
CA GLY A 163 -26.22 -3.52 -2.95
C GLY A 163 -26.06 -4.53 -1.80
N LYS A 164 -25.02 -4.47 -0.96
CA LYS A 164 -24.93 -5.33 0.25
C LYS A 164 -25.10 -4.52 1.52
N THR A 165 -26.32 -4.52 2.04
CA THR A 165 -26.67 -3.98 3.35
C THR A 165 -26.53 -5.08 4.41
N LYS A 166 -25.44 -5.11 5.18
CA LYS A 166 -25.44 -5.84 6.45
C LYS A 166 -26.08 -4.94 7.51
N GLY A 167 -27.28 -5.31 7.97
CA GLY A 167 -27.88 -4.83 9.22
C GLY A 167 -28.35 -3.36 9.26
N GLY A 168 -29.49 -3.07 8.62
CA GLY A 168 -30.48 -2.08 9.10
C GLY A 168 -30.12 -0.59 9.19
N LEU A 169 -28.85 -0.17 9.08
CA LEU A 169 -28.48 1.24 9.08
C LEU A 169 -28.04 1.64 7.68
N LEU A 170 -28.87 2.47 7.04
CA LEU A 170 -28.56 3.13 5.77
C LEU A 170 -27.34 4.04 5.96
N HIS A 171 -26.14 3.47 5.90
CA HIS A 171 -24.99 4.23 5.44
C HIS A 171 -25.22 4.38 3.94
N GLY A 172 -25.94 5.45 3.56
CA GLY A 172 -26.08 5.88 2.17
C GLY A 172 -24.71 6.22 1.57
N ASN A 173 -24.59 7.24 0.73
CA ASN A 173 -23.29 7.72 0.23
C ASN A 173 -22.34 8.29 1.34
N LYS A 174 -22.48 7.85 2.60
CA LYS A 174 -21.63 8.18 3.72
C LYS A 174 -20.28 7.48 3.55
N SER A 175 -19.24 8.30 3.49
CA SER A 175 -17.85 7.84 3.48
C SER A 175 -17.54 6.98 4.71
N LEU A 176 -16.89 5.84 4.48
CA LEU A 176 -16.40 4.90 5.49
C LEU A 176 -14.91 5.15 5.83
N GLY A 177 -14.36 6.24 5.28
CA GLY A 177 -12.96 6.65 5.38
C GLY A 177 -12.50 7.27 4.07
N THR A 178 -11.30 7.84 4.05
CA THR A 178 -10.73 8.45 2.85
C THR A 178 -9.47 7.71 2.46
N VAL A 179 -9.36 7.32 1.20
CA VAL A 179 -8.13 6.84 0.61
C VAL A 179 -7.36 7.99 -0.03
N HIS A 180 -6.06 8.04 0.26
CA HIS A 180 -5.11 8.96 -0.35
C HIS A 180 -4.13 8.14 -1.20
N LEU A 181 -4.09 8.45 -2.49
CA LEU A 181 -3.26 7.78 -3.49
C LEU A 181 -2.22 8.77 -4.00
N PHE A 182 -0.95 8.41 -3.96
CA PHE A 182 0.14 9.24 -4.46
C PHE A 182 0.86 8.49 -5.57
N ALA A 183 0.97 9.09 -6.74
CA ALA A 183 1.71 8.51 -7.86
C ALA A 183 3.08 9.19 -8.05
N GLU A 184 4.08 8.37 -8.30
CA GLU A 184 5.43 8.81 -8.68
C GLU A 184 5.87 8.04 -9.93
N ILE A 185 6.44 8.77 -10.90
CA ILE A 185 7.05 8.16 -12.07
C ILE A 185 8.51 7.86 -11.72
N LEU A 186 8.87 6.59 -11.77
CA LEU A 186 10.22 6.10 -11.56
C LEU A 186 10.87 5.80 -12.90
N GLU A 187 12.05 6.37 -13.14
CA GLU A 187 12.93 5.97 -14.23
C GLU A 187 14.10 5.19 -13.65
N ILE A 188 14.23 3.94 -14.07
CA ILE A 188 15.29 3.04 -13.60
C ILE A 188 16.39 3.02 -14.65
N PRO A 189 17.60 3.47 -14.32
CA PRO A 189 18.74 3.33 -15.21
C PRO A 189 19.01 1.86 -15.52
N GLN A 190 19.34 1.55 -16.78
CA GLN A 190 19.71 0.20 -17.20
C GLN A 190 20.98 -0.31 -16.49
N ASP A 191 21.83 0.59 -16.01
CA ASP A 191 22.98 0.25 -15.18
C ASP A 191 22.55 0.09 -13.71
N THR A 192 22.21 -1.16 -13.36
CA THR A 192 21.84 -1.57 -12.00
C THR A 192 23.05 -2.04 -11.17
N SER A 193 24.29 -1.81 -11.63
CA SER A 193 25.48 -2.29 -10.91
C SER A 193 25.70 -1.57 -9.57
N THR A 194 25.21 -0.34 -9.43
CA THR A 194 25.44 0.50 -8.24
C THR A 194 24.40 0.21 -7.16
N GLN A 195 24.81 -0.44 -6.06
CA GLN A 195 24.00 -0.59 -4.85
C GLN A 195 24.15 0.65 -3.96
N HIS A 196 23.03 1.27 -3.62
CA HIS A 196 22.99 2.34 -2.63
C HIS A 196 22.49 1.76 -1.30
N GLY A 197 23.32 1.90 -0.26
CA GLY A 197 22.99 1.50 1.09
C GLY A 197 23.35 2.61 2.07
N PHE A 198 22.64 2.66 3.19
CA PHE A 198 22.98 3.52 4.31
C PHE A 198 22.82 2.75 5.61
N ASN A 199 23.65 3.09 6.59
CA ASN A 199 23.59 2.52 7.94
C ASN A 199 22.86 3.50 8.85
N ILE A 200 21.82 3.01 9.53
CA ILE A 200 21.17 3.75 10.62
C ILE A 200 21.58 3.10 11.93
N GLU A 201 22.15 3.89 12.83
CA GLU A 201 22.54 3.46 14.17
C GLU A 201 21.69 4.19 15.22
N PHE A 202 21.07 3.42 16.11
CA PHE A 202 20.31 3.96 17.23
C PHE A 202 21.11 3.75 18.52
N GLY A 203 21.39 4.84 19.22
CA GLY A 203 22.02 4.82 20.55
C GLY A 203 21.15 5.54 21.57
N PHE A 204 20.93 4.92 22.72
CA PHE A 204 20.25 5.57 23.84
C PHE A 204 21.29 6.14 24.82
N LYS A 205 21.13 7.41 25.21
CA LYS A 205 21.99 8.03 26.23
C LYS A 205 21.71 7.38 27.59
N SER A 206 22.73 7.29 28.44
CA SER A 206 22.57 6.91 29.85
C SER A 206 21.53 7.81 30.52
N ASN A 207 20.60 7.22 31.27
CA ASN A 207 19.45 7.87 31.94
C ASN A 207 18.25 8.22 31.02
N CYS A 208 18.23 7.77 29.76
CA CYS A 208 16.97 7.71 29.03
C CYS A 208 16.10 6.56 29.55
N THR A 209 15.04 6.88 30.31
CA THR A 209 14.04 5.89 30.69
C THR A 209 13.18 5.57 29.47
N LEU A 210 13.55 4.51 28.75
CA LEU A 210 12.63 3.92 27.78
C LEU A 210 11.39 3.45 28.57
N PRO A 211 10.17 3.67 28.05
CA PRO A 211 8.97 3.15 28.71
C PRO A 211 9.14 1.64 28.90
N GLN A 212 9.25 1.19 30.15
CA GLN A 212 9.49 -0.22 30.45
C GLN A 212 8.43 -1.07 29.75
N LYS A 213 8.89 -2.11 29.04
CA LYS A 213 8.09 -3.05 28.20
C LYS A 213 7.74 -2.63 26.76
N ARG A 214 8.38 -1.61 26.15
CA ARG A 214 8.01 -1.23 24.77
C ARG A 214 9.01 -1.71 23.73
N ALA A 215 8.48 -2.58 22.87
CA ALA A 215 9.04 -2.78 21.55
C ALA A 215 8.82 -1.51 20.71
N PHE A 216 9.75 -1.20 19.81
CA PHE A 216 9.69 -0.01 18.96
C PHE A 216 9.96 -0.40 17.51
N PHE A 217 9.46 0.38 16.56
CA PHE A 217 9.82 0.27 15.16
C PHE A 217 10.16 1.68 14.67
N TYR A 218 11.02 1.77 13.66
CA TYR A 218 11.26 2.98 12.90
C TYR A 218 10.72 2.84 11.48
N THR A 219 10.41 3.98 10.88
CA THR A 219 9.96 4.08 9.50
C THR A 219 10.86 5.07 8.77
N ILE A 220 11.10 4.82 7.50
CA ILE A 220 11.82 5.75 6.62
C ILE A 220 10.78 6.30 5.66
N SER A 221 10.77 7.62 5.51
CA SER A 221 9.85 8.29 4.60
C SER A 221 10.63 9.10 3.59
N ARG A 222 10.22 9.01 2.32
CA ARG A 222 10.70 9.87 1.24
C ARG A 222 9.90 11.17 1.27
N MET A 223 10.58 12.30 1.26
CA MET A 223 9.97 13.60 1.03
C MET A 223 9.88 13.83 -0.48
N THR A 224 8.71 14.17 -0.98
CA THR A 224 8.52 14.55 -2.39
C THR A 224 8.95 16.00 -2.57
N LEU A 225 9.78 16.28 -3.59
CA LEU A 225 10.48 17.57 -3.78
C LEU A 225 9.55 18.79 -3.80
N ASP A 226 8.28 18.59 -4.20
CA ASP A 226 7.30 19.66 -4.40
C ASP A 226 6.13 19.66 -3.41
N SER A 227 6.14 18.78 -2.40
CA SER A 227 5.09 18.76 -1.39
C SER A 227 5.65 18.52 0.01
N ASN A 228 5.05 19.16 1.02
CA ASN A 228 5.33 18.87 2.45
C ASN A 228 4.82 17.47 2.87
N PHE A 229 4.73 16.54 1.92
CA PHE A 229 4.21 15.21 2.10
C PHE A 229 5.36 14.22 2.22
N TYR A 230 5.17 13.25 3.12
CA TYR A 230 6.15 12.21 3.39
C TYR A 230 5.50 10.86 3.08
N THR A 231 6.04 10.17 2.08
CA THR A 231 5.63 8.81 1.73
C THR A 231 6.45 7.82 2.52
N ARG A 232 5.82 6.94 3.29
CA ARG A 232 6.53 5.89 4.01
C ARG A 232 7.04 4.84 3.02
N VAL A 233 8.37 4.69 2.91
CA VAL A 233 9.05 3.76 1.99
C VAL A 233 9.59 2.52 2.70
N PHE A 234 9.71 2.58 4.03
CA PHE A 234 10.13 1.43 4.82
C PHE A 234 9.53 1.48 6.22
N ARG A 235 9.28 0.30 6.77
CA ARG A 235 9.01 0.08 8.19
C ARG A 235 9.84 -1.12 8.65
N SER A 236 10.59 -0.93 9.72
CA SER A 236 11.31 -2.02 10.36
C SER A 236 10.37 -3.02 11.03
N GLY A 237 10.87 -4.23 11.25
CA GLY A 237 10.27 -5.13 12.23
C GLY A 237 10.22 -4.51 13.62
N VAL A 238 9.43 -5.11 14.49
CA VAL A 238 9.35 -4.68 15.89
C VAL A 238 10.63 -5.06 16.62
N LEU A 239 11.34 -4.05 17.12
CA LEU A 239 12.60 -4.18 17.85
C LEU A 239 12.33 -4.21 19.35
N PHE A 240 12.92 -5.18 20.03
CA PHE A 240 12.84 -5.32 21.48
C PHE A 240 14.17 -4.86 22.09
N VAL A 241 14.12 -3.87 22.99
CA VAL A 241 15.30 -3.49 23.77
C VAL A 241 15.50 -4.55 24.85
N LYS A 242 16.63 -5.26 24.77
CA LYS A 242 17.12 -6.16 25.81
C LYS A 242 17.81 -5.39 26.92
#